data_AF-L1I9V6-F1
#
_entry.id   AF-L1I9V6-F1
#
_cell.length_a   1.000
_cell.length_b   1.000
_cell.length_c   1.000
_cell.angle_alpha   90.00
_cell.angle_beta   90.00
_cell.angle_gamma   90.00
#
_symmetry.space_group_name_H-M   'P 1'
#
loop_
_entity.id
_entity.type
_entity.pdbx_description
1 polymer ?
#
loop_
_entity_poly.entity_id
_entity_poly.type
_entity_poly.pdbx_seq_one_letter_code
_entity_poly.pdbx_strand_id
1 'polypeptide(L)'
;MFQSLVSAFLAAYLTDRIFLHDGFLMEEFLDFPRFTSTNYSQIFHLFGSRHVFLNSQYFMYTGVQDMMLCDDLSSRFSEQFVFLESDQYFAGLLINNDYYALELQRLFGDKMFGIISSFLFQLRPEIDREVTEFYEANLAGRRSVGIHVRTHTLGHPGKCASLAGGATSYGEDELIPAVMLVTDNPSIRQEAYRNLGDQLVIREGPITRSNLEGQVD
;
A
#
# COMPACT_ATOMS: atom_id res chain seq x y z
N MET A 1 -1.15 -5.80 -2.66
CA MET A 1 -1.28 -4.92 -3.84
C MET A 1 -0.37 -3.69 -3.76
N PHE A 2 -0.58 -2.68 -2.90
CA PHE A 2 0.37 -1.55 -2.77
C PHE A 2 1.81 -1.98 -2.52
N GLN A 3 1.97 -2.91 -1.60
CA GLN A 3 3.25 -3.47 -1.22
C GLN A 3 3.95 -4.22 -2.36
N SER A 4 3.20 -4.94 -3.19
CA SER A 4 3.79 -5.65 -4.33
C SER A 4 4.23 -4.69 -5.43
N LEU A 5 3.48 -3.60 -5.67
CA LEU A 5 3.91 -2.53 -6.60
C LEU A 5 5.20 -1.84 -6.16
N VAL A 6 5.32 -1.49 -4.86
CA VAL A 6 6.58 -0.94 -4.30
C VAL A 6 7.74 -1.91 -4.53
N SER A 7 7.51 -3.19 -4.30
CA SER A 7 8.54 -4.22 -4.45
C SER A 7 8.93 -4.43 -5.92
N ALA A 8 7.96 -4.43 -6.83
CA ALA A 8 8.19 -4.57 -8.26
C ALA A 8 8.90 -3.36 -8.86
N PHE A 9 8.55 -2.14 -8.41
CA PHE A 9 9.29 -0.93 -8.77
C PHE A 9 10.75 -1.01 -8.31
N LEU A 10 11.00 -1.50 -7.09
CA LEU A 10 12.36 -1.66 -6.58
C LEU A 10 13.16 -2.66 -7.42
N ALA A 11 12.56 -3.79 -7.79
CA ALA A 11 13.20 -4.76 -8.67
C ALA A 11 13.51 -4.17 -10.05
N ALA A 12 12.62 -3.34 -10.60
CA ALA A 12 12.86 -2.63 -11.85
C ALA A 12 14.01 -1.62 -11.72
N TYR A 13 14.05 -0.86 -10.62
CA TYR A 13 15.13 0.09 -10.32
C TYR A 13 16.50 -0.60 -10.23
N LEU A 14 16.60 -1.71 -9.49
CA LEU A 14 17.85 -2.44 -9.29
C LEU A 14 18.39 -3.12 -10.56
N THR A 15 17.54 -3.29 -11.57
CA THR A 15 17.88 -3.96 -12.83
C THR A 15 17.91 -3.02 -14.02
N ASP A 16 17.87 -1.70 -13.78
CA ASP A 16 17.82 -0.65 -14.81
C ASP A 16 16.67 -0.84 -15.82
N ARG A 17 15.51 -1.32 -15.33
CA ARG A 17 14.32 -1.60 -16.14
C ARG A 17 13.25 -0.53 -16.01
N ILE A 18 12.50 -0.34 -17.10
CA ILE A 18 11.28 0.47 -17.09
C ILE A 18 10.21 -0.29 -16.32
N PHE A 19 9.66 0.36 -15.29
CA PHE A 19 8.54 -0.15 -14.52
C PHE A 19 7.21 0.14 -15.25
N LEU A 20 6.46 -0.92 -15.54
CA LEU A 20 5.10 -0.85 -16.08
C LEU A 20 4.16 -1.59 -15.13
N HIS A 21 2.92 -1.12 -15.01
CA HIS A 21 1.93 -1.71 -14.10
C HIS A 21 0.55 -1.77 -14.74
N ASP A 22 -0.26 -2.74 -14.30
CA ASP A 22 -1.70 -2.72 -14.54
C ASP A 22 -2.37 -2.18 -13.29
N GLY A 23 -2.59 -0.86 -13.28
CA GLY A 23 -3.03 -0.13 -12.10
C GLY A 23 -4.55 -0.12 -11.89
N PHE A 24 -5.32 -0.97 -12.59
CA PHE A 24 -6.77 -0.82 -12.70
C PHE A 24 -7.50 -0.62 -11.36
N LEU A 25 -7.07 -1.31 -10.30
CA LEU A 25 -7.69 -1.20 -8.98
C LEU A 25 -7.19 -0.02 -8.14
N MET A 26 -6.10 0.63 -8.55
CA MET A 26 -5.41 1.67 -7.79
C MET A 26 -5.68 3.08 -8.34
N GLU A 27 -5.98 3.20 -9.64
CA GLU A 27 -6.39 4.47 -10.28
C GLU A 27 -7.65 5.08 -9.65
N GLU A 28 -8.44 4.28 -8.92
CA GLU A 28 -9.60 4.78 -8.19
C GLU A 28 -9.21 5.76 -7.07
N PHE A 29 -8.11 5.49 -6.37
CA PHE A 29 -7.72 6.21 -5.15
C PHE A 29 -6.43 7.00 -5.30
N LEU A 30 -5.59 6.61 -6.24
CA LEU A 30 -4.24 7.13 -6.38
C LEU A 30 -3.93 7.51 -7.82
N ASP A 31 -3.31 8.67 -7.94
CA ASP A 31 -2.61 9.04 -9.13
C ASP A 31 -1.21 8.43 -9.15
N PHE A 32 -0.80 8.04 -10.34
CA PHE A 32 0.55 7.64 -10.67
C PHE A 32 1.16 8.73 -11.56
N PRO A 33 1.44 9.93 -11.01
CA PRO A 33 1.78 11.11 -11.81
C PRO A 33 3.04 10.93 -12.66
N ARG A 34 3.92 10.00 -12.27
CA ARG A 34 5.16 9.69 -12.98
C ARG A 34 5.01 8.57 -14.01
N PHE A 35 3.87 7.91 -14.05
CA PHE A 35 3.61 6.69 -14.80
C PHE A 35 2.21 6.69 -15.46
N THR A 36 1.70 7.87 -15.83
CA THR A 36 0.34 8.13 -16.36
C THR A 36 0.00 7.38 -17.66
N SER A 37 0.95 6.66 -18.25
CA SER A 37 0.79 5.90 -19.51
C SER A 37 1.41 4.50 -19.44
N THR A 38 1.75 3.99 -18.26
CA THR A 38 2.46 2.71 -18.14
C THR A 38 1.55 1.50 -18.01
N ASN A 39 0.44 1.47 -18.74
CA ASN A 39 -0.32 0.24 -18.87
C ASN A 39 0.52 -0.76 -19.66
N TYR A 40 0.94 -1.85 -19.01
CA TYR A 40 1.78 -2.85 -19.66
C TYR A 40 1.11 -3.45 -20.91
N SER A 41 -0.23 -3.44 -21.02
CA SER A 41 -0.96 -3.88 -22.22
C SER A 41 -0.52 -3.13 -23.48
N GLN A 42 -0.05 -1.89 -23.36
CA GLN A 42 0.49 -1.11 -24.49
C GLN A 42 1.71 -1.77 -25.13
N ILE A 43 2.50 -2.58 -24.40
CA ILE A 43 3.66 -3.27 -24.97
C ILE A 43 3.24 -4.29 -26.03
N PHE A 44 2.08 -4.93 -25.86
CA PHE A 44 1.55 -5.90 -26.83
C PHE A 44 1.11 -5.21 -28.12
N HIS A 45 0.62 -3.97 -28.03
CA HIS A 45 0.30 -3.15 -29.19
C HIS A 45 1.56 -2.66 -29.91
N LEU A 46 2.59 -2.25 -29.17
CA LEU A 46 3.83 -1.68 -29.74
C LEU A 46 4.73 -2.74 -30.37
N PHE A 47 4.92 -3.87 -29.70
CA PHE A 47 5.88 -4.91 -30.12
C PHE A 47 5.20 -6.12 -30.79
N GLY A 48 3.89 -6.27 -30.65
CA GLY A 48 3.13 -7.42 -31.12
C GLY A 48 3.22 -8.62 -30.17
N SER A 49 2.10 -9.30 -29.94
CA SER A 49 1.98 -10.33 -28.90
C SER A 49 2.96 -11.49 -29.05
N ARG A 50 3.28 -11.89 -30.29
CA ARG A 50 4.23 -12.98 -30.54
C ARG A 50 5.66 -12.60 -30.14
N HIS A 51 6.08 -11.36 -30.41
CA HIS A 51 7.41 -10.90 -30.03
C HIS A 51 7.53 -10.79 -28.51
N VAL A 52 6.51 -10.23 -27.86
CA VAL A 52 6.47 -10.12 -26.39
C VAL A 52 6.56 -11.51 -25.76
N PHE A 53 5.74 -12.46 -26.21
CA PHE A 53 5.73 -13.82 -25.66
C PHE A 53 7.09 -14.52 -25.78
N LEU A 54 7.75 -14.42 -26.94
CA LEU A 54 9.03 -15.10 -27.21
C LEU A 54 10.24 -14.48 -26.47
N ASN A 55 10.14 -13.22 -26.05
CA ASN A 55 11.23 -12.49 -25.40
C ASN A 55 10.83 -12.09 -23.97
N SER A 56 10.06 -12.96 -23.30
CA SER A 56 9.55 -12.71 -21.96
C SER A 56 10.00 -13.75 -20.94
N GLN A 57 10.27 -13.26 -19.74
CA GLN A 57 10.36 -14.06 -18.52
C GLN A 57 9.13 -13.79 -17.65
N TYR A 58 8.56 -14.85 -17.10
CA TYR A 58 7.41 -14.78 -16.21
C TYR A 58 7.77 -15.30 -14.82
N PHE A 59 7.48 -14.52 -13.80
CA PHE A 59 7.76 -14.85 -12.41
C PHE A 59 6.50 -14.67 -11.57
N MET A 60 6.05 -15.76 -10.94
CA MET A 60 5.07 -15.71 -9.86
C MET A 60 5.80 -15.68 -8.54
N TYR A 61 5.45 -14.73 -7.67
CA TYR A 61 6.13 -14.51 -6.39
C TYR A 61 6.28 -15.78 -5.55
N THR A 62 5.26 -16.64 -5.54
CA THR A 62 5.20 -17.84 -4.70
C THR A 62 6.35 -18.83 -4.92
N GLY A 63 7.13 -18.70 -6.00
CA GLY A 63 8.30 -19.53 -6.27
C GLY A 63 9.62 -18.78 -6.53
N VAL A 64 9.70 -17.48 -6.20
CA VAL A 64 10.90 -16.67 -6.51
C VAL A 64 11.51 -16.00 -5.29
N GLN A 65 11.10 -16.36 -4.08
CA GLN A 65 11.62 -15.76 -2.84
C GLN A 65 13.13 -15.98 -2.71
N ASP A 66 13.60 -17.20 -2.99
CA ASP A 66 15.03 -17.53 -2.96
C ASP A 66 15.80 -16.71 -4.01
N MET A 67 15.23 -16.52 -5.20
CA MET A 67 15.84 -15.65 -6.23
C MET A 67 15.92 -14.20 -5.75
N MET A 68 14.84 -13.66 -5.16
CA MET A 68 14.82 -12.29 -4.65
C MET A 68 15.79 -12.09 -3.47
N LEU A 69 16.04 -13.13 -2.67
CA LEU A 69 16.92 -13.06 -1.51
C LEU A 69 18.39 -13.30 -1.86
N CYS A 70 18.69 -14.18 -2.81
CA CYS A 70 20.06 -14.71 -2.98
C CYS A 70 20.70 -14.40 -4.33
N ASP A 71 19.90 -14.16 -5.38
CA ASP A 71 20.44 -14.01 -6.73
C ASP A 71 20.66 -12.55 -7.12
N ASP A 72 21.60 -12.33 -8.05
CA ASP A 72 21.66 -11.10 -8.83
C ASP A 72 20.53 -11.08 -9.86
N LEU A 73 19.50 -10.29 -9.56
CA LEU A 73 18.36 -10.02 -10.44
C LEU A 73 18.78 -9.49 -11.81
N SER A 74 19.86 -8.73 -11.94
CA SER A 74 20.31 -8.23 -13.25
C SER A 74 20.77 -9.38 -14.15
N SER A 75 21.35 -10.44 -13.56
CA SER A 75 21.67 -11.66 -14.27
C SER A 75 20.45 -12.56 -14.51
N ARG A 76 19.46 -12.56 -13.60
CA ARG A 76 18.26 -13.41 -13.70
C ARG A 76 17.23 -12.85 -14.66
N PHE A 77 17.06 -11.54 -14.67
CA PHE A 77 16.19 -10.82 -15.59
C PHE A 77 16.98 -10.61 -16.88
N SER A 78 17.09 -11.67 -17.67
CA SER A 78 17.89 -11.67 -18.90
C SER A 78 17.06 -11.33 -20.14
N GLU A 79 15.75 -11.52 -20.09
CA GLU A 79 14.87 -11.28 -21.23
C GLU A 79 14.49 -9.80 -21.40
N GLN A 80 14.07 -9.43 -22.62
CA GLN A 80 13.63 -8.07 -22.92
C GLN A 80 12.45 -7.66 -22.02
N PHE A 81 11.47 -8.55 -21.86
CA PHE A 81 10.30 -8.32 -21.03
C PHE A 81 10.35 -9.21 -19.78
N VAL A 82 10.05 -8.64 -18.63
CA VAL A 82 9.93 -9.37 -17.36
C VAL A 82 8.56 -9.08 -16.76
N PHE A 83 7.79 -10.14 -16.59
CA PHE A 83 6.47 -10.11 -15.97
C PHE A 83 6.58 -10.66 -14.56
N LEU A 84 6.17 -9.86 -13.58
CA LEU A 84 6.22 -10.23 -12.17
C LEU A 84 4.81 -10.13 -11.58
N GLU A 85 4.25 -11.29 -11.22
CA GLU A 85 2.94 -11.41 -10.59
C GLU A 85 3.12 -11.63 -9.08
N SER A 86 2.57 -10.73 -8.26
CA SER A 86 2.68 -10.81 -6.79
C SER A 86 1.60 -10.05 -6.06
N ASP A 87 1.13 -10.62 -4.95
CA ASP A 87 0.31 -9.94 -3.94
C ASP A 87 1.10 -9.58 -2.66
N GLN A 88 2.38 -9.98 -2.56
CA GLN A 88 3.22 -9.89 -1.36
C GLN A 88 4.18 -8.69 -1.34
N TYR A 89 4.63 -8.33 -0.14
CA TYR A 89 5.73 -7.39 0.07
C TYR A 89 7.08 -8.13 0.04
N PHE A 90 7.81 -8.05 -1.06
CA PHE A 90 9.10 -8.74 -1.23
C PHE A 90 10.32 -7.83 -1.28
N ALA A 91 10.12 -6.51 -1.22
CA ALA A 91 11.24 -5.58 -1.09
C ALA A 91 12.07 -5.83 0.19
N GLY A 92 11.44 -6.40 1.24
CA GLY A 92 12.16 -6.86 2.43
C GLY A 92 13.17 -7.97 2.14
N LEU A 93 12.94 -8.83 1.13
CA LEU A 93 13.94 -9.82 0.71
C LEU A 93 15.11 -9.14 0.01
N LEU A 94 14.83 -8.15 -0.85
CA LEU A 94 15.86 -7.40 -1.59
C LEU A 94 16.79 -6.60 -0.67
N ILE A 95 16.29 -6.05 0.44
CA ILE A 95 17.14 -5.39 1.45
C ILE A 95 18.15 -6.37 2.07
N ASN A 96 17.78 -7.65 2.18
CA ASN A 96 18.63 -8.69 2.75
C ASN A 96 19.45 -9.44 1.69
N ASN A 97 19.37 -9.02 0.42
CA ASN A 97 20.12 -9.63 -0.66
C ASN A 97 21.53 -9.03 -0.73
N ASP A 98 22.56 -9.88 -0.68
CA ASP A 98 23.97 -9.47 -0.62
C ASP A 98 24.41 -8.58 -1.80
N TYR A 99 23.76 -8.70 -2.96
CA TYR A 99 24.03 -7.87 -4.13
C TYR A 99 23.52 -6.42 -3.97
N TYR A 100 22.46 -6.21 -3.20
CA TYR A 100 21.74 -4.93 -3.14
C TYR A 100 21.70 -4.28 -1.77
N ALA A 101 21.93 -5.04 -0.69
CA ALA A 101 21.75 -4.60 0.69
C ALA A 101 22.47 -3.28 1.00
N LEU A 102 23.74 -3.16 0.59
CA LEU A 102 24.54 -1.96 0.86
C LEU A 102 23.98 -0.72 0.15
N GLU A 103 23.58 -0.86 -1.11
CA GLU A 103 23.02 0.24 -1.89
C GLU A 103 21.65 0.66 -1.35
N LEU A 104 20.77 -0.31 -1.10
CA LEU A 104 19.43 -0.05 -0.58
C LEU A 104 19.47 0.58 0.81
N GLN A 105 20.36 0.10 1.69
CA GLN A 105 20.55 0.71 3.01
C GLN A 105 21.04 2.15 2.91
N ARG A 106 21.93 2.45 1.96
CA ARG A 106 22.45 3.80 1.74
C ARG A 106 21.38 4.76 1.19
N LEU A 107 20.57 4.30 0.23
CA LEU A 107 19.55 5.13 -0.43
C LEU A 107 18.34 5.39 0.46
N PHE A 108 17.90 4.36 1.20
CA PHE A 108 16.59 4.38 1.82
C PHE A 108 16.61 4.20 3.35
N GLY A 109 17.64 3.54 3.88
CA GLY A 109 17.70 3.09 5.27
C GLY A 109 16.40 2.39 5.70
N ASP A 110 15.97 2.65 6.92
CA ASP A 110 14.77 2.03 7.51
C ASP A 110 13.45 2.56 6.94
N LYS A 111 13.49 3.55 6.03
CA LYS A 111 12.31 4.26 5.51
C LYS A 111 11.97 3.90 4.06
N MET A 112 12.54 2.82 3.53
CA MET A 112 12.38 2.43 2.12
C MET A 112 10.93 2.36 1.65
N PHE A 113 10.05 1.68 2.38
CA PHE A 113 8.65 1.59 2.00
C PHE A 113 8.02 3.00 1.90
N GLY A 114 8.21 3.84 2.93
CA GLY A 114 7.67 5.19 2.96
C GLY A 114 8.16 6.03 1.78
N ILE A 115 9.48 6.08 1.55
CA ILE A 115 10.09 6.85 0.47
C ILE A 115 9.57 6.42 -0.91
N ILE A 116 9.59 5.12 -1.20
CA ILE A 116 9.16 4.60 -2.50
C ILE A 116 7.65 4.77 -2.66
N SER A 117 6.86 4.49 -1.62
CA SER A 117 5.40 4.64 -1.68
C SER A 117 4.99 6.08 -1.95
N SER A 118 5.61 7.07 -1.31
CA SER A 118 5.35 8.50 -1.57
C SER A 118 5.83 8.98 -2.93
N PHE A 119 6.83 8.30 -3.51
CA PHE A 119 7.28 8.58 -4.88
C PHE A 119 6.30 8.02 -5.92
N LEU A 120 5.81 6.80 -5.71
CA LEU A 120 4.95 6.08 -6.64
C LEU A 120 3.49 6.57 -6.60
N PHE A 121 2.98 6.82 -5.40
CA PHE A 121 1.56 7.02 -5.17
C PHE A 121 1.30 8.43 -4.68
N GLN A 122 0.31 9.08 -5.28
CA GLN A 122 -0.29 10.30 -4.76
C GLN A 122 -1.78 10.09 -4.60
N LEU A 123 -2.37 10.61 -3.53
CA LEU A 123 -3.83 10.63 -3.41
C LEU A 123 -4.39 11.50 -4.51
N ARG A 124 -5.50 11.05 -5.13
CA ARG A 124 -6.24 11.88 -6.06
C ARG A 124 -6.77 13.12 -5.32
N PRO A 125 -6.82 14.30 -5.96
CA PRO A 125 -7.19 15.54 -5.30
C PRO A 125 -8.52 15.48 -4.54
N GLU A 126 -9.52 14.76 -5.06
CA GLU A 126 -10.79 14.57 -4.37
C GLU A 126 -10.68 13.75 -3.08
N ILE A 127 -9.84 12.72 -3.07
CA ILE A 127 -9.60 11.83 -1.93
C ILE A 127 -8.78 12.58 -0.89
N ASP A 128 -7.73 13.27 -1.33
CA ASP A 128 -6.88 14.09 -0.47
C ASP A 128 -7.69 15.17 0.24
N ARG A 129 -8.60 15.83 -0.48
CA ARG A 129 -9.55 16.79 0.10
C ARG A 129 -10.45 16.14 1.13
N GLU A 130 -11.05 15.00 0.84
CA GLU A 130 -11.94 14.30 1.78
C GLU A 130 -11.20 13.86 3.05
N VAL A 131 -9.99 13.33 2.91
CA VAL A 131 -9.11 12.96 4.04
C VAL A 131 -8.75 14.19 4.87
N THR A 132 -8.42 15.30 4.21
CA THR A 132 -8.08 16.57 4.88
C THR A 132 -9.27 17.15 5.63
N GLU A 133 -10.45 17.24 5.00
CA GLU A 133 -11.69 17.72 5.63
C GLU A 133 -12.05 16.86 6.86
N PHE A 134 -11.91 15.54 6.75
CA PHE A 134 -12.14 14.64 7.88
C PHE A 134 -11.12 14.86 9.02
N TYR A 135 -9.83 15.00 8.69
CA TYR A 135 -8.78 15.25 9.68
C TYR A 135 -9.02 16.56 10.43
N GLU A 136 -9.26 17.65 9.71
CA GLU A 136 -9.51 18.97 10.29
C GLU A 136 -10.74 18.98 11.20
N ALA A 137 -11.81 18.30 10.81
CA ALA A 137 -13.04 18.26 11.61
C ALA A 137 -12.94 17.39 12.87
N ASN A 138 -12.10 16.34 12.89
CA ASN A 138 -12.17 15.30 13.92
C ASN A 138 -10.89 15.11 14.74
N LEU A 139 -9.73 15.39 14.15
CA LEU A 139 -8.42 15.00 14.68
C LEU A 139 -7.44 16.18 14.86
N ALA A 140 -7.60 17.26 14.09
CA ALA A 140 -6.73 18.42 14.19
C ALA A 140 -6.71 19.01 15.62
N GLY A 141 -5.50 19.33 16.10
CA GLY A 141 -5.29 19.85 17.46
C GLY A 141 -5.47 18.84 18.59
N ARG A 142 -5.76 17.56 18.30
CA ARG A 142 -5.92 16.49 19.29
C ARG A 142 -4.74 15.52 19.23
N ARG A 143 -4.32 15.01 20.38
CA ARG A 143 -3.50 13.79 20.41
C ARG A 143 -4.37 12.65 19.88
N SER A 144 -3.87 11.88 18.93
CA SER A 144 -4.66 10.83 18.29
C SER A 144 -3.91 9.50 18.21
N VAL A 145 -4.68 8.41 18.21
CA VAL A 145 -4.20 7.04 18.03
C VAL A 145 -5.04 6.40 16.92
N GLY A 146 -4.38 5.93 15.87
CA GLY A 146 -5.02 5.17 14.79
C GLY A 146 -5.00 3.67 15.08
N ILE A 147 -6.16 3.03 15.03
CA ILE A 147 -6.32 1.58 15.18
C ILE A 147 -6.98 1.03 13.92
N HIS A 148 -6.27 0.16 13.22
CA HIS A 148 -6.82 -0.60 12.09
C HIS A 148 -7.01 -2.06 12.49
N VAL A 149 -8.26 -2.52 12.50
CA VAL A 149 -8.62 -3.90 12.82
C VAL A 149 -9.24 -4.57 11.60
N ARG A 150 -8.51 -5.52 11.03
CA ARG A 150 -8.97 -6.32 9.89
C ARG A 150 -9.28 -7.73 10.36
N THR A 151 -10.51 -8.17 10.16
CA THR A 151 -11.01 -9.44 10.72
C THR A 151 -11.05 -10.49 9.62
N HIS A 152 -9.89 -10.87 9.09
CA HIS A 152 -9.77 -12.12 8.35
C HIS A 152 -9.36 -13.23 9.33
N THR A 153 -10.11 -14.35 9.27
CA THR A 153 -9.75 -15.68 9.80
C THR A 153 -9.49 -15.90 11.30
N LEU A 154 -9.51 -14.89 12.18
CA LEU A 154 -9.41 -15.12 13.64
C LEU A 154 -10.79 -15.03 14.30
N GLY A 155 -11.38 -16.19 14.60
CA GLY A 155 -12.74 -16.34 15.13
C GLY A 155 -13.03 -15.77 16.53
N HIS A 156 -12.23 -14.84 17.07
CA HIS A 156 -12.43 -14.28 18.41
C HIS A 156 -12.32 -12.74 18.44
N PRO A 157 -13.45 -12.01 18.32
CA PRO A 157 -13.49 -10.54 18.42
C PRO A 157 -12.98 -9.98 19.77
N GLY A 158 -13.01 -10.78 20.85
CA GLY A 158 -12.68 -10.31 22.21
C GLY A 158 -11.20 -9.94 22.47
N LYS A 159 -10.25 -10.33 21.61
CA LYS A 159 -8.83 -9.93 21.82
C LYS A 159 -8.55 -8.48 21.42
N CYS A 160 -9.28 -7.93 20.45
CA CYS A 160 -9.03 -6.58 19.94
C CYS A 160 -9.57 -5.48 20.88
N ALA A 161 -10.63 -5.74 21.64
CA ALA A 161 -11.20 -4.78 22.59
C ALA A 161 -10.26 -4.45 23.76
N SER A 162 -9.41 -5.40 24.17
CA SER A 162 -8.41 -5.19 25.22
C SER A 162 -7.31 -4.18 24.85
N LEU A 163 -7.05 -3.97 23.55
CA LEU A 163 -6.08 -2.98 23.07
C LEU A 163 -6.57 -1.54 23.24
N ALA A 164 -7.88 -1.31 23.17
CA ALA A 164 -8.46 0.01 23.42
C ALA A 164 -8.46 0.36 24.92
N GLY A 165 -8.59 -0.64 25.81
CA GLY A 165 -8.52 -0.44 27.26
C GLY A 165 -7.12 -0.14 27.81
N GLY A 166 -6.05 -0.50 27.08
CA GLY A 166 -4.69 -0.10 27.42
C GLY A 166 -4.37 1.36 27.09
N ALA A 167 -5.21 2.01 26.27
CA ALA A 167 -5.07 3.41 25.89
C ALA A 167 -5.78 4.37 26.86
N THR A 168 -6.29 3.90 28.01
CA THR A 168 -7.01 4.75 28.99
C THR A 168 -6.28 4.93 30.32
N SER A 169 -5.08 4.36 30.50
CA SER A 169 -4.22 4.65 31.65
C SER A 169 -3.41 5.93 31.40
N TYR A 170 -4.09 7.07 31.29
CA TYR A 170 -3.45 8.39 31.26
C TYR A 170 -3.71 9.10 32.59
N GLY A 171 -2.67 9.74 33.13
CA GLY A 171 -2.78 10.52 34.37
C GLY A 171 -3.75 11.69 34.21
N GLU A 172 -4.29 12.18 35.34
CA GLU A 172 -5.40 13.17 35.42
C GLU A 172 -5.16 14.49 34.67
N ASP A 173 -3.95 14.77 34.18
CA ASP A 173 -3.56 15.98 33.44
C ASP A 173 -3.32 15.80 31.93
N GLU A 174 -3.42 14.59 31.37
CA GLU A 174 -3.22 14.37 29.93
C GLU A 174 -4.54 14.43 29.14
N LEU A 175 -4.57 15.29 28.12
CA LEU A 175 -5.65 15.37 27.11
C LEU A 175 -6.03 13.97 26.62
N ILE A 176 -7.29 13.61 26.82
CA ILE A 176 -7.85 12.33 26.39
C ILE A 176 -7.68 12.20 24.86
N PRO A 177 -6.98 11.17 24.35
CA PRO A 177 -6.68 11.07 22.93
C PRO A 177 -7.92 10.72 22.11
N ALA A 178 -7.97 11.24 20.88
CA ALA A 178 -8.90 10.75 19.86
C ALA A 178 -8.44 9.37 19.37
N VAL A 179 -9.32 8.38 19.37
CA VAL A 179 -9.06 7.03 18.86
C VAL A 179 -9.74 6.89 17.50
N MET A 180 -8.97 6.96 16.42
CA MET A 180 -9.47 6.71 15.07
C MET A 180 -9.52 5.20 14.82
N LEU A 181 -10.73 4.64 14.68
CA LEU A 181 -10.92 3.21 14.42
C LEU A 181 -11.32 2.97 12.96
N VAL A 182 -10.54 2.11 12.29
CA VAL A 182 -10.86 1.56 10.96
C VAL A 182 -11.06 0.06 11.13
N THR A 183 -12.26 -0.44 10.82
CA THR A 183 -12.57 -1.86 10.95
C THR A 183 -13.59 -2.33 9.93
N ASP A 184 -13.42 -3.58 9.46
CA ASP A 184 -14.36 -4.31 8.60
C ASP A 184 -15.45 -5.06 9.40
N ASN A 185 -15.40 -5.02 10.73
CA ASN A 185 -16.30 -5.77 11.60
C ASN A 185 -17.22 -4.85 12.41
N PRO A 186 -18.54 -4.87 12.14
CA PRO A 186 -19.53 -4.06 12.86
C PRO A 186 -19.56 -4.32 14.38
N SER A 187 -19.27 -5.54 14.83
CA SER A 187 -19.29 -5.89 16.25
C SER A 187 -18.16 -5.19 17.01
N ILE A 188 -16.97 -5.10 16.42
CA ILE A 188 -15.82 -4.38 16.99
C ILE A 188 -16.13 -2.90 17.07
N ARG A 189 -16.79 -2.35 16.04
CA ARG A 189 -17.27 -0.97 16.06
C ARG A 189 -18.24 -0.71 17.22
N GLN A 190 -19.23 -1.57 17.40
CA GLN A 190 -20.21 -1.45 18.49
C GLN A 190 -19.56 -1.55 19.87
N GLU A 191 -18.60 -2.45 20.04
CA GLU A 191 -17.85 -2.60 21.28
C GLU A 191 -16.96 -1.38 21.56
N ALA A 192 -16.29 -0.84 20.55
CA ALA A 192 -15.54 0.39 20.67
C ALA A 192 -16.43 1.55 21.11
N TYR A 193 -17.63 1.71 20.53
CA TYR A 193 -18.58 2.75 20.97
C TYR A 193 -18.92 2.64 22.45
N ARG A 194 -19.14 1.42 22.96
CA ARG A 194 -19.47 1.19 24.37
C ARG A 194 -18.32 1.53 25.32
N ASN A 195 -17.08 1.28 24.89
CA ASN A 195 -15.91 1.41 25.76
C ASN A 195 -15.20 2.77 25.66
N LEU A 196 -15.18 3.39 24.48
CA LEU A 196 -14.41 4.60 24.19
C LEU A 196 -15.27 5.87 24.17
N GLY A 197 -16.59 5.76 23.96
CA GLY A 197 -17.51 6.89 23.95
C GLY A 197 -17.01 8.02 23.03
N ASP A 198 -16.90 9.23 23.58
CA ASP A 198 -16.50 10.46 22.88
C ASP A 198 -15.04 10.47 22.38
N GLN A 199 -14.21 9.51 22.83
CA GLN A 199 -12.85 9.34 22.32
C GLN A 199 -12.85 8.75 20.91
N LEU A 200 -13.90 8.00 20.56
CA LEU A 200 -13.94 7.25 19.32
C LEU A 200 -14.26 8.13 18.13
N VAL A 201 -13.37 8.12 17.15
CA VAL A 201 -13.53 8.77 15.86
C VAL A 201 -13.65 7.68 14.79
N ILE A 202 -14.80 7.61 14.12
CA ILE A 202 -15.05 6.68 13.02
C ILE A 202 -15.50 7.49 11.82
N ARG A 203 -14.91 7.19 10.66
CA ARG A 203 -15.43 7.69 9.39
C ARG A 203 -16.60 6.80 8.96
N GLU A 204 -17.78 7.39 8.86
CA GLU A 204 -18.97 6.70 8.38
C GLU A 204 -19.02 6.69 6.84
N GLY A 205 -19.31 5.53 6.26
CA GLY A 205 -19.36 5.34 4.80
C GLY A 205 -17.99 5.11 4.12
N PRO A 206 -17.95 4.60 2.87
CA PRO A 206 -16.72 4.50 2.08
C PRO A 206 -16.26 5.88 1.60
N ILE A 207 -14.96 6.07 1.31
CA ILE A 207 -14.49 7.29 0.62
C ILE A 207 -15.23 7.36 -0.70
N THR A 208 -15.99 8.44 -0.88
CA THR A 208 -16.97 8.52 -1.96
C THR A 208 -16.25 8.67 -3.29
N ARG A 209 -16.62 7.79 -4.24
CA ARG A 209 -16.28 7.95 -5.66
C ARG A 209 -16.84 9.31 -6.09
N SER A 210 -15.98 10.25 -6.45
CA SER A 210 -16.43 11.42 -7.20
C SER A 210 -17.15 10.90 -8.45
N ASN A 211 -18.40 11.32 -8.67
CA ASN A 211 -19.21 10.92 -9.81
C ASN A 211 -18.50 11.32 -11.11
N LEU A 212 -17.76 10.39 -11.72
CA LEU A 212 -17.36 10.44 -13.12
C LEU A 212 -18.48 9.93 -14.06
N GLU A 213 -19.71 9.71 -13.56
CA GLU A 213 -20.91 9.46 -14.38
C GLU A 213 -21.49 10.73 -15.02
N GLY A 214 -20.68 11.76 -15.23
CA GLY A 214 -21.15 13.10 -15.60
C GLY A 214 -20.47 13.76 -16.79
N GLN A 215 -19.64 13.08 -17.58
CA GLN A 215 -19.13 13.61 -18.86
C GLN A 215 -18.87 12.47 -19.86
N VAL A 216 -19.94 12.02 -20.51
CA VAL A 216 -19.86 11.47 -21.87
C VAL A 216 -20.61 12.48 -22.74
N ASP A 217 -19.86 13.38 -23.39
CA ASP A 217 -20.30 14.07 -24.60
C ASP A 217 -19.70 13.33 -25.82
#